data_AF-A0A842S7F2-F1
#
_entry.id   AF-A0A842S7F2-F1
#
_cell.length_a   1.000
_cell.length_b   1.000
_cell.length_c   1.000
_cell.angle_alpha   90.00
_cell.angle_beta   90.00
_cell.angle_gamma   90.00
#
_symmetry.space_group_name_H-M   'P 1'
#
loop_
_entity.id
_entity.type
_entity.pdbx_description
1 polymer ?
#
loop_
_entity_poly.entity_id
_entity_poly.type
_entity_poly.pdbx_seq_one_letter_code
_entity_poly.pdbx_strand_id
1 'polypeptide(L)'
;MDIKISKKELIEYTKLKLLSEITLTKEKLNLFENKYDRTLEEFRTKIEKTEEQFEEWDDYIEWKAYFKRLQDLKKKLNELDNAKDIKIV
;
A
#
# COMPACT_ATOMS: atom_id res chain seq x y z
N MET A 1 32.92 -4.19 16.06
CA MET A 1 32.28 -2.86 16.05
C MET A 1 30.81 -3.12 16.31
N ASP A 2 30.39 -3.04 17.57
CA ASP A 2 29.06 -3.45 18.00
C ASP A 2 28.10 -2.26 17.89
N ILE A 3 27.14 -2.37 16.96
CA ILE A 3 26.11 -1.34 16.76
C ILE A 3 25.02 -1.60 17.81
N LYS A 4 24.98 -0.78 18.86
CA LYS A 4 23.90 -0.80 19.85
C LYS A 4 22.75 0.05 19.35
N ILE A 5 21.71 -0.60 18.83
CA ILE A 5 20.46 0.05 18.41
C ILE A 5 19.41 -0.13 19.51
N SER A 6 18.76 0.96 19.92
CA SER A 6 17.65 0.87 20.87
C SER A 6 16.38 0.33 20.19
N LYS A 7 15.50 -0.31 20.97
CA LYS A 7 14.18 -0.77 20.49
C LYS A 7 13.37 0.38 19.88
N LYS A 8 13.52 1.60 20.40
CA LYS A 8 12.86 2.81 19.89
C LYS A 8 13.35 3.18 18.50
N GLU A 9 14.66 3.19 18.28
CA GLU A 9 15.26 3.48 16.97
C GLU A 9 14.85 2.44 15.92
N LEU A 10 14.79 1.15 16.28
CA LEU A 10 14.29 0.10 15.38
C LEU A 10 12.82 0.33 14.99
N ILE A 11 11.98 0.72 15.93
CA ILE A 11 10.56 1.03 15.68
C ILE A 11 10.44 2.24 14.76
N GLU A 12 11.17 3.33 15.03
CA GLU A 12 11.16 4.54 14.21
C GLU A 12 11.66 4.28 12.78
N TYR A 13 12.75 3.53 12.63
CA TYR A 13 13.25 3.10 11.32
C TYR A 13 12.21 2.27 10.56
N THR A 14 11.56 1.33 11.24
CA THR A 14 10.51 0.50 10.62
C THR A 14 9.32 1.35 10.17
N LYS A 15 8.91 2.35 10.96
CA LYS A 15 7.86 3.30 10.56
C LYS A 15 8.26 4.08 9.31
N LEU A 16 9.47 4.63 9.29
CA LEU A 16 9.98 5.38 8.13
C LEU A 16 9.99 4.52 6.86
N LYS A 17 10.42 3.25 6.99
CA LYS A 17 10.38 2.29 5.88
C LYS A 17 8.94 2.05 5.39
N LEU A 18 8.01 1.80 6.31
CA LEU A 18 6.59 1.60 5.96
C LEU A 18 5.98 2.85 5.29
N LEU A 19 6.28 4.05 5.80
CA LEU A 19 5.82 5.31 5.22
C LEU A 19 6.36 5.54 3.81
N SER A 20 7.62 5.21 3.58
CA SER A 20 8.24 5.24 2.24
C SER A 20 7.53 4.28 1.28
N GLU A 21 7.33 3.02 1.69
CA GLU A 21 6.61 2.04 0.88
C GLU A 21 5.15 2.45 0.60
N ILE A 22 4.46 3.05 1.58
CA ILE A 22 3.12 3.60 1.41
C ILE A 22 3.11 4.71 0.36
N THR A 23 4.07 5.62 0.40
CA THR A 23 4.17 6.75 -0.52
C THR A 23 4.37 6.25 -1.94
N LEU A 24 5.34 5.36 -2.16
CA LEU A 24 5.61 4.76 -3.46
C LEU A 24 4.39 3.99 -4.00
N THR A 25 3.71 3.22 -3.13
CA THR A 25 2.51 2.47 -3.52
C THR A 25 1.37 3.41 -3.91
N LYS A 26 1.19 4.52 -3.19
CA LYS A 26 0.19 5.55 -3.55
C LYS A 26 0.50 6.20 -4.89
N GLU A 27 1.77 6.52 -5.16
CA GLU A 27 2.16 7.08 -6.46
C GLU A 27 1.83 6.12 -7.60
N LYS A 28 2.09 4.82 -7.42
CA LYS A 28 1.69 3.80 -8.40
C LYS A 28 0.18 3.76 -8.61
N LEU A 29 -0.61 3.82 -7.55
CA LEU A 29 -2.07 3.90 -7.65
C LEU A 29 -2.54 5.16 -8.39
N ASN A 30 -1.95 6.32 -8.08
CA ASN A 30 -2.26 7.57 -8.77
C ASN A 30 -1.92 7.51 -10.27
N LEU A 31 -0.88 6.78 -10.67
CA LEU A 31 -0.57 6.60 -12.10
C LEU A 31 -1.70 5.85 -12.81
N PHE A 32 -2.29 4.83 -12.20
CA PHE A 32 -3.44 4.12 -12.76
C PHE A 32 -4.71 4.98 -12.76
N GLU A 33 -4.99 5.69 -11.66
CA GLU A 33 -6.12 6.62 -11.58
C GLU A 33 -6.01 7.70 -12.67
N ASN A 34 -4.82 8.26 -12.88
CA ASN A 34 -4.59 9.25 -13.93
C ASN A 34 -4.60 8.64 -15.34
N LYS A 35 -4.16 7.39 -15.52
CA LYS A 35 -4.18 6.68 -16.81
C LYS A 35 -5.61 6.46 -17.31
N TYR A 36 -6.53 6.14 -16.39
CA TYR A 36 -7.92 5.80 -16.73
C TYR A 36 -8.94 6.87 -16.40
N ASP A 37 -8.55 7.91 -15.65
CA ASP A 37 -9.41 8.97 -15.11
C ASP A 37 -10.65 8.42 -14.39
N ARG A 38 -10.45 7.31 -13.66
CA ARG A 38 -11.50 6.51 -13.03
C ARG A 38 -10.98 5.96 -11.71
N THR A 39 -11.90 5.56 -10.84
CA THR A 39 -11.56 4.73 -9.68
C THR A 39 -11.36 3.26 -10.09
N LEU A 40 -10.67 2.48 -9.25
CA LEU A 40 -10.49 1.03 -9.46
C LEU A 40 -11.83 0.30 -9.64
N GLU A 41 -12.88 0.71 -8.91
CA GLU A 41 -14.21 0.10 -9.00
C GLU A 41 -14.91 0.43 -10.32
N GLU A 42 -14.83 1.69 -10.76
CA GLU A 42 -15.39 2.11 -12.06
C GLU A 42 -14.65 1.45 -13.22
N PHE A 43 -13.32 1.30 -13.09
CA PHE A 43 -12.51 0.59 -14.07
C PHE A 43 -12.90 -0.88 -14.15
N ARG A 44 -13.10 -1.56 -13.00
CA ARG A 44 -13.64 -2.92 -12.95
C ARG A 44 -14.98 -3.05 -13.69
N THR A 45 -15.93 -2.17 -13.37
CA THR A 45 -17.26 -2.23 -14.01
C THR A 45 -17.20 -1.96 -15.51
N LYS A 46 -16.23 -1.18 -15.97
CA LYS A 46 -15.98 -0.97 -17.40
C LYS A 46 -15.50 -2.26 -18.06
N ILE A 47 -14.39 -2.84 -17.58
CA ILE A 47 -13.77 -4.02 -18.20
C ILE A 47 -14.67 -5.26 -18.18
N GLU A 48 -15.59 -5.36 -17.21
CA GLU A 48 -16.60 -6.43 -17.16
C GLU A 48 -17.73 -6.27 -18.18
N LYS A 49 -17.96 -5.04 -18.69
CA LYS A 49 -19.04 -4.72 -19.63
C LYS A 49 -18.58 -4.52 -21.07
N THR A 50 -17.27 -4.37 -21.28
CA THR A 50 -16.66 -4.23 -22.60
C THR A 50 -16.13 -5.55 -23.10
N GLU A 51 -15.78 -5.60 -24.39
CA GLU A 51 -15.05 -6.73 -24.94
C GLU A 51 -13.71 -6.91 -24.20
N GLU A 52 -13.31 -8.16 -24.01
CA GLU A 52 -12.15 -8.51 -23.19
C GLU A 52 -10.86 -7.97 -23.82
N GLN A 53 -10.28 -6.94 -23.19
CA GLN A 53 -8.98 -6.38 -23.56
C GLN A 53 -7.95 -6.85 -22.54
N PHE A 54 -7.08 -7.78 -22.92
CA PHE A 54 -6.09 -8.38 -22.02
C PHE A 54 -5.21 -7.34 -21.30
N GLU A 55 -4.82 -6.28 -21.99
CA GLU A 55 -4.02 -5.20 -21.41
C GLU A 55 -4.79 -4.48 -20.27
N GLU A 56 -6.08 -4.22 -20.45
CA GLU A 56 -6.90 -3.58 -19.40
C GLU A 56 -7.11 -4.51 -18.20
N TRP A 57 -7.20 -5.82 -18.42
CA TRP A 57 -7.26 -6.81 -17.35
C TRP A 57 -5.94 -6.93 -16.58
N ASP A 58 -4.80 -6.91 -17.27
CA ASP A 58 -3.47 -6.91 -16.64
C ASP A 58 -3.28 -5.65 -15.79
N ASP A 59 -3.61 -4.48 -16.34
CA ASP A 59 -3.59 -3.20 -15.62
C ASP A 59 -4.51 -3.22 -14.39
N TYR A 60 -5.72 -3.79 -14.51
CA TYR A 60 -6.64 -3.93 -13.38
C TYR A 60 -6.09 -4.85 -12.28
N ILE A 61 -5.49 -5.98 -12.66
CA ILE A 61 -4.91 -6.93 -11.71
C ILE A 61 -3.73 -6.28 -10.97
N GLU A 62 -2.85 -5.59 -11.68
CA GLU A 62 -1.72 -4.88 -11.10
C GLU A 62 -2.21 -3.77 -10.15
N TRP A 63 -3.17 -2.96 -10.58
CA TRP A 63 -3.76 -1.90 -9.78
C TRP A 63 -4.40 -2.46 -8.49
N LYS A 64 -5.20 -3.52 -8.61
CA LYS A 64 -5.79 -4.21 -7.45
C LYS A 64 -4.73 -4.75 -6.49
N ALA A 65 -3.60 -5.24 -7.00
CA ALA A 65 -2.50 -5.72 -6.18
C ALA A 65 -1.85 -4.58 -5.38
N TYR A 66 -1.59 -3.42 -6.00
CA TYR A 66 -1.09 -2.23 -5.29
C TYR A 66 -2.10 -1.73 -4.26
N PHE A 67 -3.40 -1.78 -4.56
CA PHE A 67 -4.44 -1.32 -3.64
C PHE A 67 -4.45 -2.17 -2.38
N LYS A 68 -4.38 -3.50 -2.54
CA LYS A 68 -4.27 -4.44 -1.42
C LYS A 68 -2.96 -4.24 -0.65
N ARG A 69 -1.84 -4.06 -1.35
CA ARG A 69 -0.54 -3.77 -0.71
C ARG A 69 -0.60 -2.50 0.14
N LEU A 70 -1.26 -1.45 -0.34
CA LEU A 70 -1.45 -0.21 0.41
C LEU A 70 -2.25 -0.45 1.71
N GLN A 71 -3.32 -1.25 1.64
CA GLN A 71 -4.11 -1.60 2.82
C GLN A 71 -3.27 -2.39 3.84
N ASP A 72 -2.49 -3.37 3.38
CA ASP A 72 -1.63 -4.18 4.25
C ASP A 72 -0.53 -3.32 4.91
N LEU A 73 0.09 -2.40 4.16
CA LEU A 73 1.09 -1.48 4.70
C LEU A 73 0.49 -0.52 5.74
N LYS A 74 -0.69 0.03 5.48
CA LYS A 74 -1.42 0.86 6.46
C LYS A 74 -1.77 0.08 7.71
N LYS A 75 -2.21 -1.18 7.57
CA LYS A 75 -2.50 -2.06 8.71
C LYS A 75 -1.25 -2.31 9.55
N LYS A 76 -0.13 -2.66 8.92
CA LYS A 76 1.16 -2.84 9.61
C LYS A 76 1.61 -1.59 10.35
N LEU A 77 1.44 -0.41 9.73
CA LEU A 77 1.76 0.86 10.38
C LEU A 77 0.90 1.09 11.63
N ASN A 78 -0.40 0.82 11.54
CA ASN A 78 -1.34 0.95 12.66
C ASN A 78 -1.05 -0.06 13.79
N GLU A 79 -0.70 -1.30 13.46
CA GLU A 79 -0.26 -2.31 14.43
C GLU A 79 1.01 -1.86 15.16
N LEU A 80 1.95 -1.23 14.46
CA LEU A 80 3.20 -0.74 15.02
C LEU A 80 3.01 0.53 15.88
N ASP A 81 1.96 1.31 15.63
CA ASP A 81 1.52 2.39 16.51
C ASP A 81 0.81 1.86 17.77
N ASN A 82 -0.16 0.96 17.61
CA ASN A 82 -0.88 0.36 18.74
C ASN A 82 0.02 -0.50 19.64
N ALA A 83 1.06 -1.14 19.10
CA ALA A 83 2.04 -1.89 19.88
C ALA A 83 2.83 -1.00 20.88
N LYS A 84 2.77 0.33 20.76
CA LYS A 84 3.33 1.26 21.76
C LYS A 84 2.43 1.42 22.99
N ASP A 85 1.15 1.06 22.92
CA ASP A 85 0.16 1.27 24.00
C ASP A 85 -0.06 0.04 24.90
N ILE A 86 0.74 -1.02 24.73
CA ILE A 86 0.72 -2.15 25.66
C ILE A 86 1.41 -1.71 26.96
N LYS A 87 0.63 -1.11 27.86
CA LYS A 87 0.97 -1.03 29.29
C LYS A 87 1.07 -2.46 29.82
N ILE A 88 2.30 -2.92 30.03
CA ILE A 88 2.55 -4.06 30.90
C ILE A 88 2.32 -3.54 32.33
N VAL A 89 1.23 -3.98 32.96
CA VAL A 89 0.99 -3.88 34.41
C VAL A 89 1.58 -5.08 35.11
#